data_AF-A0A948EW92-F1
#
_entry.id   AF-A0A948EW92-F1
#
_cell.length_a   1.000
_cell.length_b   1.000
_cell.length_c   1.000
_cell.angle_alpha   90.00
_cell.angle_beta   90.00
_cell.angle_gamma   90.00
#
_symmetry.space_group_name_H-M   'P 1'
#
loop_
_entity.id
_entity.type
_entity.pdbx_description
1 polymer ?
#
loop_
_entity_poly.entity_id
_entity_poly.type
_entity_poly.pdbx_seq_one_letter_code
_entity_poly.pdbx_strand_id
1 'polypeptide(L)'
;PEHPAKYLAMFQRRAKKGQCFWQPYLGCREFSAHFELVDDAAAASLAEPSIPDSPSLGWMLHDIAFTDAMKPGFFRAEMKNGVIDLAGVEVRQ
;
A
#
# COMPACT_ATOMS: atom_id res chain seq x y z
N PRO A 1 -7.08 26.72 8.12
CA PRO A 1 -6.25 25.54 8.40
C PRO A 1 -6.99 24.27 8.00
N GLU A 2 -6.37 23.48 7.13
CA GLU A 2 -6.87 22.15 6.81
C GLU A 2 -6.88 21.26 8.06
N HIS A 3 -7.99 20.55 8.31
CA HIS A 3 -8.15 19.71 9.50
C HIS A 3 -7.91 18.24 9.13
N PRO A 4 -6.79 17.61 9.53
CA PRO A 4 -6.49 16.22 9.21
C PRO A 4 -7.61 15.25 9.60
N ALA A 5 -8.26 15.50 10.74
CA ALA A 5 -9.40 14.71 11.21
C ALA A 5 -10.58 14.70 10.22
N LYS A 6 -10.85 15.83 9.54
CA LYS A 6 -11.90 15.92 8.52
C LYS A 6 -11.58 15.00 7.33
N TYR A 7 -10.34 15.03 6.85
CA TYR A 7 -9.92 14.22 5.71
C TYR A 7 -9.90 12.73 6.04
N LEU A 8 -9.43 12.36 7.23
CA LEU A 8 -9.49 10.99 7.72
C LEU A 8 -10.94 10.47 7.78
N ALA A 9 -11.86 11.24 8.36
CA ALA A 9 -13.27 10.87 8.44
C ALA A 9 -13.92 10.74 7.04
N MET A 10 -13.55 11.61 6.10
CA MET A 10 -13.99 11.52 4.71
C MET A 10 -13.48 10.25 4.02
N PHE A 11 -12.20 9.91 4.21
CA PHE A 11 -11.61 8.68 3.69
C PHE A 11 -12.31 7.45 4.24
N GLN A 12 -12.42 7.33 5.57
CA GLN A 12 -13.05 6.18 6.23
C GLN A 12 -14.49 5.95 5.75
N ARG A 13 -15.30 7.01 5.68
CA ARG A 13 -16.69 6.90 5.19
C ARG A 13 -16.76 6.40 3.75
N ARG A 14 -15.85 6.87 2.90
CA ARG A 14 -15.79 6.45 1.48
C ARG A 14 -15.32 5.00 1.37
N ALA A 15 -14.26 4.65 2.08
CA ALA A 15 -13.70 3.31 2.12
C ALA A 15 -14.74 2.27 2.58
N LYS A 16 -15.47 2.53 3.67
CA LYS A 16 -16.55 1.67 4.17
C LYS A 16 -17.72 1.49 3.19
N LYS A 17 -17.96 2.46 2.31
CA LYS A 17 -19.04 2.42 1.32
C LYS A 17 -18.57 1.98 -0.07
N GLY A 18 -17.29 1.63 -0.24
CA GLY A 18 -16.70 1.35 -1.56
C GLY A 18 -16.71 2.55 -2.51
N GLN A 19 -16.81 3.78 -2.01
CA GLN A 19 -16.89 4.98 -2.84
C GLN A 19 -15.49 5.49 -3.20
N CYS A 20 -15.26 5.71 -4.49
CA CYS A 20 -14.01 6.28 -5.00
C CYS A 20 -14.31 7.31 -6.09
N PHE A 21 -13.37 8.23 -6.35
CA PHE A 21 -13.52 9.18 -7.46
C PHE A 21 -13.21 8.51 -8.81
N TRP A 22 -12.15 7.71 -8.83
CA TRP A 22 -11.81 6.78 -9.91
C TRP A 22 -11.74 5.37 -9.34
N GLN A 23 -12.18 4.38 -10.13
CA GLN A 23 -12.01 2.97 -9.77
C GLN A 23 -10.51 2.66 -9.60
N PRO A 24 -10.06 2.17 -8.43
CA PRO A 24 -8.67 1.78 -8.24
C PRO A 24 -8.33 0.55 -9.08
N TYR A 25 -7.04 0.34 -9.32
CA TYR A 25 -6.54 -0.73 -10.18
C TYR A 25 -5.20 -1.29 -9.66
N LEU A 26 -4.94 -2.56 -9.96
CA LEU A 26 -3.70 -3.25 -9.61
C LEU A 26 -2.68 -3.09 -10.73
N GLY A 27 -1.91 -2.00 -10.68
CA GLY A 27 -0.86 -1.67 -11.66
C GLY A 27 -1.41 -0.98 -12.90
N CYS A 28 -2.26 -1.67 -13.68
CA CYS A 28 -2.79 -1.17 -14.96
C CYS A 28 -4.32 -1.09 -14.95
N ARG A 29 -4.91 -0.21 -15.78
CA ARG A 29 -6.37 0.12 -15.76
C ARG A 29 -7.28 -1.06 -16.11
N GLU A 30 -6.74 -2.07 -16.77
CA GLU A 30 -7.40 -3.31 -17.16
C GLU A 30 -7.74 -4.19 -15.94
N PHE A 31 -7.04 -3.98 -14.81
CA PHE A 31 -7.18 -4.80 -13.61
C PHE A 31 -7.82 -3.99 -12.47
N SER A 32 -9.14 -3.83 -12.52
CA SER A 32 -9.90 -3.13 -11.48
C SER A 32 -9.71 -3.78 -10.11
N ALA A 33 -9.42 -2.97 -9.10
CA ALA A 33 -9.27 -3.40 -7.71
C ALA A 33 -10.59 -3.24 -6.95
N HIS A 34 -11.02 -4.30 -6.25
CA HIS A 34 -12.04 -4.22 -5.22
C HIS A 34 -11.35 -4.00 -3.87
N PHE A 35 -11.98 -3.22 -2.99
CA PHE A 35 -11.40 -2.87 -1.70
C PHE A 35 -12.48 -2.75 -0.65
N GLU A 36 -12.08 -2.98 0.60
CA GLU A 36 -12.86 -2.74 1.79
C GLU A 36 -11.99 -2.11 2.87
N LEU A 37 -12.60 -1.41 3.83
CA LEU A 37 -11.86 -0.88 4.97
C LEU A 37 -11.74 -1.95 6.04
N VAL A 38 -10.51 -2.29 6.40
CA VAL A 38 -10.21 -3.16 7.53
C VAL A 38 -10.16 -2.31 8.81
N ASP A 39 -11.15 -2.46 9.69
CA ASP A 39 -11.22 -1.74 10.97
C ASP A 39 -10.26 -2.34 12.03
N ASP A 40 -10.01 -3.66 11.99
CA ASP A 40 -9.07 -4.36 12.86
C ASP A 40 -8.06 -5.17 12.03
N ALA A 41 -6.87 -4.59 11.85
CA ALA A 41 -5.80 -5.21 11.08
C ALA A 41 -5.27 -6.50 11.72
N ALA A 42 -5.28 -6.59 13.05
CA ALA A 42 -4.81 -7.79 13.75
C ALA A 42 -5.78 -8.95 13.51
N ALA A 43 -7.09 -8.72 13.66
CA ALA A 43 -8.10 -9.73 13.34
C ALA A 43 -8.05 -10.16 11.87
N ALA A 44 -7.89 -9.21 10.94
CA ALA A 44 -7.78 -9.53 9.51
C ALA A 44 -6.53 -10.36 9.20
N SER A 45 -5.39 -10.05 9.83
CA SER A 45 -4.14 -10.81 9.64
C SER A 45 -4.21 -12.25 10.17
N LEU A 46 -5.12 -12.53 11.11
CA LEU A 46 -5.36 -13.88 11.62
C LEU A 46 -6.37 -14.67 10.76
N ALA A 47 -7.16 -13.99 9.93
CA ALA A 47 -8.18 -14.64 9.10
C ALA A 47 -7.57 -15.43 7.94
N GLU A 48 -6.40 -15.00 7.44
CA GLU A 48 -5.68 -15.65 6.35
C GLU A 48 -4.34 -16.20 6.84
N PRO A 49 -3.95 -17.43 6.43
CA PRO A 49 -2.67 -17.99 6.83
C PRO A 49 -1.52 -17.18 6.24
N SER A 50 -0.57 -16.81 7.10
CA SER A 50 0.68 -16.18 6.66
C SER A 50 1.42 -17.06 5.65
N ILE A 51 2.03 -16.43 4.65
CA ILE A 51 3.01 -17.10 3.78
C ILE A 51 4.24 -17.39 4.65
N PRO A 52 4.64 -18.66 4.87
CA PRO A 52 5.75 -18.99 5.77
C PRO A 52 7.11 -18.67 5.15
N ASP A 53 7.20 -18.62 3.82
CA ASP A 53 8.43 -18.30 3.11
C ASP A 53 8.84 -16.84 3.35
N SER A 54 10.14 -16.63 3.55
CA SER A 54 10.73 -15.31 3.76
C SER A 54 11.83 -15.02 2.73
N PRO A 55 11.51 -14.98 1.41
CA PRO A 55 12.49 -14.77 0.36
C PRO A 55 12.98 -13.31 0.31
N SER A 56 14.24 -13.14 -0.10
CA SER A 56 14.72 -11.86 -0.64
C SER A 56 14.19 -11.71 -2.07
N LEU A 57 13.34 -10.72 -2.30
CA LEU A 57 12.75 -10.44 -3.62
C LEU A 57 13.66 -9.61 -4.52
N GLY A 58 14.74 -9.05 -3.97
CA GLY A 58 15.73 -8.27 -4.71
C GLY A 58 15.32 -6.80 -4.83
N TRP A 59 15.75 -6.13 -5.89
CA TRP A 59 15.43 -4.72 -6.12
C TRP A 59 14.00 -4.57 -6.63
N MET A 60 13.20 -3.74 -5.95
CA MET A 60 11.83 -3.42 -6.34
C MET A 60 11.61 -1.90 -6.35
N LEU A 61 10.67 -1.44 -7.16
CA LEU A 61 10.26 -0.03 -7.20
C LEU A 61 9.64 0.35 -5.85
N HIS A 62 10.14 1.42 -5.24
CA HIS A 62 9.56 2.01 -4.04
C HIS A 62 8.48 3.03 -4.43
N ASP A 63 8.88 4.14 -5.06
CA ASP A 63 7.99 5.19 -5.53
C ASP A 63 8.69 6.05 -6.59
N ILE A 64 7.93 6.92 -7.26
CA ILE A 64 8.42 7.87 -8.25
C ILE A 64 8.52 9.26 -7.61
N ALA A 65 9.70 9.86 -7.63
CA ALA A 65 9.91 11.19 -7.07
C ALA A 65 9.31 12.28 -7.96
N PHE A 66 8.18 12.85 -7.54
CA PHE A 66 7.49 13.92 -8.27
C PHE A 66 8.34 15.19 -8.43
N THR A 67 9.27 15.46 -7.51
CA THR A 67 10.11 16.67 -7.51
C THR A 67 11.37 16.56 -8.37
N ASP A 68 11.85 15.35 -8.67
CA ASP A 68 13.09 15.11 -9.43
C ASP A 68 12.80 14.41 -10.76
N ALA A 69 12.12 15.13 -11.66
CA ALA A 69 11.82 14.69 -13.01
C ALA A 69 11.19 13.28 -13.11
N MET A 70 10.38 12.89 -12.11
CA MET A 70 9.77 11.56 -12.04
C MET A 70 10.78 10.41 -12.02
N LYS A 71 11.95 10.61 -11.38
CA LYS A 71 12.92 9.52 -11.22
C LYS A 71 12.37 8.42 -10.30
N PRO A 72 12.50 7.14 -10.69
CA PRO A 72 12.09 6.02 -9.85
C PRO A 72 13.11 5.76 -8.74
N GLY A 73 12.62 5.63 -7.51
CA GLY A 73 13.39 5.11 -6.38
C GLY A 73 13.18 3.61 -6.22
N PHE A 74 14.25 2.88 -5.92
CA PHE A 74 14.24 1.43 -5.70
C PHE A 74 14.74 1.09 -4.30
N PHE A 75 14.22 0.01 -3.74
CA PHE A 75 14.66 -0.55 -2.47
C PHE A 75 14.89 -2.05 -2.59
N ARG A 76 15.63 -2.63 -1.64
CA ARG A 76 15.82 -4.08 -1.57
C ARG A 76 14.70 -4.70 -0.76
N ALA A 77 13.76 -5.35 -1.45
CA ALA A 77 12.59 -5.95 -0.83
C ALA A 77 12.94 -7.29 -0.19
N GLU A 78 12.59 -7.41 1.09
CA GLU A 78 12.64 -8.64 1.86
C GLU A 78 11.24 -8.94 2.39
N MET A 79 10.76 -10.15 2.14
CA MET A 79 9.51 -10.62 2.72
C MET A 79 9.83 -11.42 3.98
N LYS A 80 9.10 -11.17 5.07
CA LYS A 80 9.17 -11.93 6.31
C LYS A 80 7.76 -12.35 6.70
N ASN A 81 7.48 -13.64 6.67
CA ASN A 81 6.16 -14.19 6.97
C ASN A 81 5.03 -13.46 6.20
N GLY A 82 5.15 -13.36 4.87
CA GLY A 82 4.17 -12.67 4.02
C GLY A 82 4.16 -11.13 4.12
N VAL A 83 4.95 -10.51 5.00
CA VAL A 83 5.00 -9.06 5.19
C VAL A 83 6.26 -8.47 4.57
N ILE A 84 6.11 -7.39 3.79
CA ILE A 84 7.21 -6.54 3.33
C ILE A 84 7.09 -5.22 4.10
N ASP A 85 8.02 -4.98 5.03
CA ASP A 85 8.04 -3.74 5.79
C ASP A 85 8.77 -2.65 5.01
N LEU A 86 8.09 -1.53 4.75
CA LEU A 86 8.64 -0.37 4.06
C LEU A 86 9.16 0.69 5.04
N ALA A 87 8.97 0.51 6.35
CA ALA A 87 9.43 1.46 7.35
C ALA A 87 10.97 1.48 7.42
N GLY A 88 11.57 2.63 7.07
CA GLY A 88 13.02 2.83 7.18
C GLY A 88 13.85 2.11 6.12
N VAL A 89 13.25 1.64 5.02
CA VAL A 89 14.02 1.06 3.91
C VAL A 89 14.91 2.11 3.26
N GLU A 90 16.13 1.71 2.88
CA GLU A 90 17.01 2.56 2.09
C GLU A 90 16.50 2.61 0.64
N VAL A 91 16.15 3.81 0.18
CA VAL A 91 15.70 4.05 -1.21
C VAL A 91 16.86 4.64 -2.01
N ARG A 92 17.17 4.00 -3.14
CA ARG A 92 18.17 4.45 -4.11
C ARG A 92 17.50 4.96 -5.37
N GLN A 93 17.91 6.15 -5.84
CA GLN A 93 17.42 6.78 -7.06
C GLN A 93 18.44 6.65 -8.19
#